data_AF-A0A8T7K081-F1
#
_entry.id   AF-A0A8T7K081-F1
#
_cell.length_a   1.000
_cell.length_b   1.000
_cell.length_c   1.000
_cell.angle_alpha   90.00
_cell.angle_beta   90.00
_cell.angle_gamma   90.00
#
_symmetry.space_group_name_H-M   'P 1'
#
loop_
_entity.id
_entity.type
_entity.pdbx_description
1 polymer ?
#
loop_
_entity_poly.entity_id
_entity_poly.type
_entity_poly.pdbx_seq_one_letter_code
_entity_poly.pdbx_strand_id
1 'polypeptide(L)'
;MYHTIIIVGNVGKDPEMRYTPSGQAVTSFSVATNRQYTAGNGEQVKETIWFRVSTWGKTAEVCNQYIKKGSKVLIEGRLTPD
;
A
#
# COMPACT_ATOMS: atom_id res chain seq x y z
N MET A 1 14.89 -15.84 -9.23
CA MET A 1 15.14 -15.26 -7.89
C MET A 1 13.80 -14.86 -7.30
N TYR A 2 13.51 -15.22 -6.05
CA TYR A 2 12.22 -14.94 -5.40
C TYR A 2 12.28 -13.63 -4.63
N HIS A 3 11.24 -12.80 -4.73
CA HIS A 3 11.14 -11.53 -4.03
C HIS A 3 9.67 -11.25 -3.73
N THR A 4 9.37 -11.04 -2.44
CA THR A 4 8.05 -10.69 -1.94
C THR A 4 8.16 -9.59 -0.90
N ILE A 5 7.14 -8.75 -0.80
CA ILE A 5 6.96 -7.78 0.29
C ILE A 5 5.56 -7.94 0.85
N ILE A 6 5.46 -7.94 2.18
CA ILE A 6 4.18 -7.96 2.90
C ILE A 6 4.07 -6.65 3.68
N ILE A 7 2.98 -5.92 3.48
CA ILE A 7 2.71 -4.64 4.12
C ILE A 7 1.39 -4.73 4.85
N VAL A 8 1.37 -4.29 6.12
CA VAL A 8 0.13 -4.11 6.88
C VAL A 8 0.05 -2.65 7.32
N GLY A 9 -1.07 -2.00 7.00
CA GLY A 9 -1.20 -0.57 7.28
C GLY A 9 -2.60 -0.03 7.02
N ASN A 10 -2.71 1.30 7.01
CA ASN A 10 -3.95 2.01 6.75
C ASN A 10 -3.84 2.84 5.47
N VAL A 11 -4.92 2.86 4.68
CA VAL A 11 -4.97 3.59 3.42
C VAL A 11 -5.06 5.10 3.67
N GLY A 12 -4.15 5.87 3.07
CA GLY A 12 -3.99 7.31 3.33
C GLY A 12 -5.01 8.20 2.63
N LYS A 13 -5.45 7.80 1.44
CA LYS A 13 -6.44 8.48 0.60
C LYS A 13 -7.30 7.47 -0.15
N ASP A 14 -8.46 7.89 -0.63
CA ASP A 14 -9.32 7.02 -1.43
C ASP A 14 -8.56 6.49 -2.66
N PRO A 15 -8.74 5.21 -3.02
CA PRO A 15 -8.09 4.65 -4.19
C PRO A 15 -8.47 5.36 -5.48
N GLU A 16 -7.50 5.50 -6.37
CA GLU A 16 -7.71 6.06 -7.70
C GLU A 16 -7.64 4.93 -8.74
N MET A 17 -8.77 4.62 -9.36
CA MET A 17 -8.84 3.68 -10.47
C MET A 17 -8.67 4.40 -11.81
N ARG A 18 -7.89 3.78 -12.70
CA ARG A 18 -7.64 4.22 -14.08
C ARG A 18 -7.63 2.99 -14.99
N TYR A 19 -7.74 3.21 -16.28
CA TYR A 19 -7.55 2.17 -17.30
C TYR A 19 -6.31 2.50 -18.14
N THR A 20 -5.51 1.49 -18.47
CA THR A 20 -4.40 1.63 -19.42
C THR A 20 -4.95 1.83 -20.84
N PRO A 21 -4.12 2.26 -21.81
CA PRO A 21 -4.51 2.28 -23.22
C PRO A 21 -4.96 0.91 -23.77
N SER A 22 -4.46 -0.18 -23.17
CA SER A 22 -4.88 -1.55 -23.47
C SER A 22 -6.19 -1.98 -22.77
N GLY A 23 -6.85 -1.09 -22.04
CA GLY A 23 -8.11 -1.36 -21.34
C GLY A 23 -7.95 -2.07 -20.00
N GLN A 24 -6.73 -2.24 -19.48
CA GLN A 24 -6.49 -2.92 -18.21
C GLN A 24 -6.73 -1.98 -17.03
N ALA A 25 -7.54 -2.43 -16.06
CA ALA A 25 -7.78 -1.69 -14.83
C ALA A 25 -6.52 -1.61 -13.95
N VAL A 26 -6.27 -0.42 -13.39
CA VAL A 26 -5.20 -0.15 -12.42
C VAL A 26 -5.76 0.72 -11.29
N THR A 27 -5.59 0.28 -10.05
CA THR A 27 -6.03 1.04 -8.88
C THR A 27 -4.82 1.35 -8.00
N SER A 28 -4.58 2.64 -7.77
CA SER A 28 -3.45 3.14 -6.99
C SER A 28 -3.90 3.77 -5.68
N PHE A 29 -3.20 3.49 -4.59
CA PHE A 29 -3.44 4.11 -3.28
C PHE A 29 -2.15 4.14 -2.44
N SER A 30 -2.15 4.96 -1.39
CA SER A 30 -1.05 5.00 -0.41
C SER A 30 -1.41 4.25 0.85
N VAL A 31 -0.43 3.59 1.47
CA VAL A 31 -0.58 2.86 2.73
C VAL A 31 0.46 3.33 3.73
N ALA A 32 0.01 3.76 4.91
CA ALA A 32 0.86 4.06 6.04
C ALA A 32 1.00 2.84 6.94
N THR A 33 2.23 2.43 7.22
CA THR A 33 2.56 1.48 8.29
C THR A 33 3.35 2.18 9.37
N ASN A 34 3.09 1.82 10.62
CA ASN A 34 3.74 2.43 11.77
C ASN A 34 4.67 1.42 12.43
N ARG A 35 5.88 1.86 12.75
CA ARG A 35 6.83 1.10 13.56
C ARG A 35 7.15 1.91 14.82
N GLN A 36 7.09 1.26 15.98
CA GLN A 36 7.50 1.85 17.25
C GLN A 36 8.67 1.04 17.81
N TYR A 37 9.74 1.72 18.19
CA TYR A 37 10.93 1.09 18.76
C TYR A 37 11.62 2.04 19.74
N THR A 38 12.43 1.50 20.65
CA THR A 38 13.26 2.30 21.55
C THR A 38 14.63 2.50 20.92
N ALA A 39 15.06 3.75 20.79
CA ALA A 39 16.39 4.11 20.30
C ALA A 39 17.46 3.84 21.38
N GLY A 40 18.74 3.83 20.98
CA GLY A 40 19.85 3.53 21.90
C GLY A 40 20.01 4.50 23.06
N ASN A 41 19.45 5.72 22.95
CA ASN A 41 19.39 6.73 24.02
C ASN A 41 18.20 6.55 24.97
N GLY A 42 17.37 5.51 24.79
CA GLY A 42 16.18 5.25 25.60
C GLY A 42 14.91 5.97 25.13
N GLU A 43 14.97 6.79 24.08
CA GLU A 43 13.79 7.47 23.54
C GLU A 43 12.88 6.50 22.77
N GLN A 44 11.57 6.66 22.94
CA GLN A 44 10.60 5.95 22.09
C GLN A 44 10.44 6.67 20.77
N VAL A 45 10.81 5.99 19.68
CA VAL A 45 10.67 6.48 18.32
C VAL A 45 9.42 5.87 17.70
N LYS A 46 8.59 6.71 17.09
CA LYS A 46 7.46 6.32 16.26
C LYS A 46 7.73 6.75 14.82
N GLU A 47 7.90 5.77 13.95
CA GLU A 47 8.16 5.98 12.53
C GLU A 47 6.93 5.59 11.71
N THR A 48 6.58 6.40 10.72
CA THR A 48 5.53 6.09 9.74
C THR A 48 6.16 5.95 8.37
N ILE A 49 6.04 4.76 7.78
CA ILE A 49 6.53 4.48 6.43
C ILE A 49 5.32 4.49 5.48
N TRP A 50 5.47 5.21 4.37
CA TRP A 50 4.45 5.33 3.34
C TRP A 50 4.83 4.50 2.12
N PHE A 51 3.91 3.64 1.70
CA PHE A 51 4.04 2.85 0.48
C PHE A 51 3.04 3.32 -0.56
N ARG A 52 3.45 3.40 -1.82
CA ARG A 52 2.55 3.53 -2.96
C ARG A 52 2.26 2.13 -3.52
N VAL A 53 0.99 1.80 -3.63
CA VAL A 53 0.51 0.47 -4.03
C VAL A 53 -0.25 0.60 -5.33
N SER A 54 0.09 -0.22 -6.31
CA SER A 54 -0.61 -0.33 -7.59
C SER A 54 -1.13 -1.75 -7.75
N THR A 55 -2.44 -1.89 -7.87
CA THR A 55 -3.14 -3.17 -8.11
C THR A 55 -3.66 -3.19 -9.54
N TRP A 56 -3.79 -4.39 -10.13
CA TRP A 56 -4.07 -4.56 -11.55
C TRP A 56 -5.23 -5.53 -11.80
N GLY A 57 -5.93 -5.34 -12.92
CA GLY A 57 -7.02 -6.21 -13.37
C GLY A 57 -8.13 -6.36 -12.33
N LYS A 58 -8.58 -7.58 -12.08
CA LYS A 58 -9.65 -7.86 -11.12
C LYS A 58 -9.34 -7.37 -9.70
N THR A 59 -8.07 -7.43 -9.28
CA THR A 59 -7.67 -6.90 -7.97
C THR A 59 -7.83 -5.38 -7.92
N ALA A 60 -7.55 -4.68 -9.03
CA ALA A 60 -7.78 -3.24 -9.12
C ALA A 60 -9.25 -2.88 -8.94
N GLU A 61 -10.15 -3.60 -9.61
CA GLU A 61 -11.60 -3.41 -9.51
C GLU A 61 -12.09 -3.65 -8.08
N VAL A 62 -11.68 -4.75 -7.45
CA VAL A 62 -12.01 -5.07 -6.05
C VAL A 62 -11.49 -4.01 -5.10
N CYS A 63 -10.23 -3.59 -5.25
CA CYS A 63 -9.65 -2.54 -4.42
C CYS A 63 -10.43 -1.23 -4.56
N ASN A 64 -10.79 -0.83 -5.77
CA ASN A 64 -11.57 0.40 -5.98
C ASN A 64 -12.98 0.32 -5.39
N GLN A 65 -13.60 -0.85 -5.40
CA GLN A 65 -14.95 -1.04 -4.89
C GLN A 65 -15.03 -1.03 -3.35
N TYR A 66 -14.04 -1.64 -2.67
CA TYR A 66 -14.14 -1.92 -1.23
C TYR A 66 -13.16 -1.12 -0.37
N ILE A 67 -12.04 -0.65 -0.93
CA ILE A 67 -11.06 0.11 -0.17
C ILE A 67 -11.43 1.59 -0.23
N LYS A 68 -11.41 2.23 0.94
CA LYS A 68 -11.55 3.67 1.13
C LYS A 68 -10.45 4.22 2.02
N LYS A 69 -10.30 5.54 2.08
CA LYS A 69 -9.44 6.21 3.06
C LYS A 69 -9.67 5.66 4.47
N GLY A 70 -8.58 5.35 5.17
CA GLY A 70 -8.59 4.80 6.52
C GLY A 70 -8.79 3.27 6.60
N SER A 71 -9.03 2.58 5.47
CA SER A 71 -9.16 1.12 5.48
C SER A 71 -7.88 0.45 5.92
N LYS A 72 -7.99 -0.55 6.80
CA LYS A 72 -6.87 -1.38 7.21
C LYS A 72 -6.67 -2.50 6.19
N VAL A 73 -5.46 -2.63 5.68
CA VAL A 73 -5.13 -3.56 4.59
C VAL A 73 -3.90 -4.39 4.91
N LEU A 74 -3.89 -5.63 4.43
CA LEU A 74 -2.71 -6.47 4.26
C LEU A 74 -2.47 -6.62 2.77
N ILE A 75 -1.25 -6.33 2.32
CA ILE A 75 -0.85 -6.41 0.93
C ILE A 75 0.33 -7.37 0.84
N GLU A 76 0.23 -8.33 -0.06
CA GLU A 76 1.35 -9.14 -0.52
C GLU A 76 1.64 -8.78 -1.98
N GLY A 77 2.92 -8.60 -2.32
CA GLY A 77 3.31 -8.24 -3.67
C GLY A 77 4.82 -8.19 -3.84
N ARG A 78 5.27 -7.30 -4.72
CA ARG A 78 6.70 -7.07 -4.98
C ARG A 78 7.01 -5.57 -4.91
N LEU A 79 8.20 -5.22 -4.44
CA LEU A 79 8.71 -3.86 -4.55
C LEU A 79 9.14 -3.59 -6.00
N THR A 80 8.75 -2.44 -6.53
CA THR A 80 9.25 -1.89 -7.79
C THR A 80 9.94 -0.57 -7.45
N PRO A 81 11.27 -0.45 -7.69
CA PRO A 81 11.95 0.82 -7.54
C PRO A 81 11.45 1.81 -8.61
N ASP A 82 11.48 3.09 -8.27
CA ASP A 82 11.25 4.18 -9.23
C ASP A 82 12.37 4.26 -10.28
#